data_AF-A0AAU6VPA9-F1
#
_entry.id   AF-A0AAU6VPA9-F1
#
_cell.length_a   1.000
_cell.length_b   1.000
_cell.length_c   1.000
_cell.angle_alpha   90.00
_cell.angle_beta   90.00
_cell.angle_gamma   90.00
#
_symmetry.space_group_name_H-M   'P 1'
#
loop_
_entity.id
_entity.type
_entity.pdbx_description
1 polymer ?
#
loop_
_entity_poly.entity_id
_entity_poly.type
_entity_poly.pdbx_seq_one_letter_code
_entity_poly.pdbx_strand_id
1 'polypeptide(L)'
;MLIQQAHEVEEAINNGDIESIRNDLDFRVLTSIIESNRFDLVEIIYNHFKDTEPMEQLIFNAVVESAGVDITPTAIQCLNFLKSLDKEISYEFDDEDALYHMCQIPGRVELFKLMLDMKADIPWGYVLQVSCNFICRDTIEFLIANIQVSNEELNLAFGYLVNASVTSCYHENSDQTEIISWFINKLNVDVNLTTDSDYGWVYLDCFINAPNAAKHFYVERFNSGIINSEDFWAKFIEAYLEDQKFKQAFAQAFEDLRNSSIDLTELATLFDRLGHDALAKELLN
;
A
#
# COMPACT_ATOMS: atom_id res chain seq x y z
N MET A 1 2.28 -29.14 7.63
CA MET A 1 3.47 -29.47 6.80
C MET A 1 4.68 -28.69 7.30
N LEU A 2 4.61 -27.36 7.39
CA LEU A 2 5.71 -26.50 7.88
C LEU A 2 6.17 -26.81 9.32
N ILE A 3 5.24 -26.97 10.29
CA ILE A 3 5.59 -27.35 11.69
C ILE A 3 6.35 -28.69 11.77
N GLN A 4 6.08 -29.61 10.85
CA GLN A 4 6.75 -30.91 10.83
C GLN A 4 8.22 -30.78 10.41
N GLN A 5 8.52 -29.88 9.46
CA GLN A 5 9.88 -29.63 8.99
C GLN A 5 10.77 -29.00 10.08
N ALA A 6 10.23 -28.04 10.84
CA ALA A 6 10.97 -27.46 11.96
C ALA A 6 11.31 -28.51 13.04
N HIS A 7 10.40 -29.45 13.29
CA HIS A 7 10.63 -30.54 14.24
C HIS A 7 11.67 -31.55 13.75
N GLU A 8 11.63 -31.93 12.47
CA GLU A 8 12.61 -32.83 11.84
C GLU A 8 14.03 -32.24 11.90
N VAL A 9 14.17 -30.92 11.67
CA VAL A 9 15.45 -30.21 11.82
C VAL A 9 15.92 -30.22 13.27
N GLU A 10 15.03 -29.95 14.22
CA GLU A 10 15.36 -30.00 15.65
C GLU A 10 15.83 -31.39 16.08
N GLU A 11 15.18 -32.45 15.62
CA GLU A 11 15.59 -33.83 15.89
C GLU A 11 16.99 -34.14 15.31
N ALA A 12 17.26 -33.72 14.06
CA ALA A 12 18.57 -33.90 13.45
C ALA A 12 19.68 -33.19 14.24
N ILE A 13 19.44 -31.96 14.67
CA ILE A 13 20.36 -31.18 15.50
C ILE A 13 20.59 -31.87 16.86
N ASN A 14 19.52 -32.28 17.54
CA ASN A 14 19.59 -32.93 18.85
C ASN A 14 20.31 -34.30 18.80
N ASN A 15 20.23 -34.99 17.66
CA ASN A 15 20.94 -36.25 17.43
C ASN A 15 22.39 -36.07 16.95
N GLY A 16 22.85 -34.83 16.76
CA GLY A 16 24.19 -34.50 16.27
C GLY A 16 24.40 -34.79 14.78
N ASP A 17 23.32 -34.90 14.01
CA ASP A 17 23.31 -35.22 12.58
C ASP A 17 22.86 -34.01 11.73
N ILE A 18 23.29 -32.80 12.11
CA ILE A 18 22.94 -31.57 11.39
C ILE A 18 23.36 -31.59 9.91
N GLU A 19 24.37 -32.38 9.54
CA GLU A 19 24.80 -32.48 8.14
C GLU A 19 23.74 -33.15 7.25
N SER A 20 22.87 -33.98 7.82
CA SER A 20 21.80 -34.65 7.09
C SER A 20 20.80 -33.69 6.43
N ILE A 21 20.61 -32.48 7.00
CA ILE A 21 19.66 -31.49 6.49
C ILE A 21 20.25 -30.62 5.36
N ARG A 22 21.55 -30.73 5.05
CA ARG A 22 22.21 -29.82 4.08
C ARG A 22 21.53 -29.80 2.72
N ASN A 23 21.20 -30.98 2.16
CA ASN A 23 20.65 -31.07 0.82
C ASN A 23 19.23 -30.52 0.71
N ASP A 24 18.52 -30.45 1.84
CA ASP A 24 17.16 -29.94 1.95
C ASP A 24 17.14 -28.51 2.55
N LEU A 25 18.30 -27.94 2.87
CA LEU A 25 18.40 -26.62 3.48
C LEU A 25 18.15 -25.54 2.42
N ASP A 26 16.91 -25.06 2.40
CA ASP A 26 16.49 -23.92 1.61
C ASP A 26 15.79 -22.86 2.49
N PHE A 27 15.35 -21.76 1.86
CA PHE A 27 14.65 -20.70 2.58
C PHE A 27 13.32 -21.20 3.18
N ARG A 28 12.64 -22.20 2.61
CA ARG A 28 11.34 -22.70 3.10
C ARG A 28 11.46 -23.50 4.39
N VAL A 29 12.55 -24.27 4.53
CA VAL A 29 12.90 -24.92 5.80
C VAL A 29 13.14 -23.86 6.86
N LEU A 30 13.90 -22.81 6.53
CA LEU A 30 14.12 -21.68 7.45
C LEU A 30 12.83 -20.92 7.75
N THR A 31 11.92 -20.72 6.79
CA THR A 31 10.59 -20.12 7.00
C THR A 31 9.82 -20.92 8.05
N SER A 32 9.80 -22.25 7.93
CA SER A 32 9.13 -23.13 8.89
C SER A 32 9.66 -22.97 10.32
N ILE A 33 10.98 -22.80 10.46
CA ILE A 33 11.66 -22.58 11.75
C ILE A 33 11.31 -21.20 12.32
N ILE A 34 11.32 -20.16 11.48
CA ILE A 34 10.97 -18.79 11.85
C ILE A 34 9.50 -18.71 12.30
N GLU A 35 8.59 -19.32 11.54
CA GLU A 35 7.16 -19.40 11.87
C GLU A 35 6.91 -20.20 13.16
N SER A 36 7.77 -21.18 13.45
CA SER A 36 7.73 -21.94 14.70
C SER A 36 8.36 -21.21 15.90
N ASN A 37 8.78 -19.95 15.74
CA ASN A 37 9.45 -19.13 16.75
C ASN A 37 10.74 -19.72 17.31
N ARG A 38 11.57 -20.33 16.45
CA ARG A 38 12.81 -21.03 16.84
C ARG A 38 14.07 -20.32 16.35
N PHE A 39 14.28 -19.09 16.81
CA PHE A 39 15.50 -18.33 16.51
C PHE A 39 16.79 -19.07 16.92
N ASP A 40 16.74 -19.84 18.01
CA ASP A 40 17.85 -20.67 18.48
C ASP A 40 18.33 -21.67 17.41
N LEU A 41 17.39 -22.28 16.68
CA LEU A 41 17.72 -23.22 15.60
C LEU A 41 18.32 -22.47 14.41
N VAL A 42 17.83 -21.26 14.08
CA VAL A 42 18.41 -20.43 13.02
C VAL A 42 19.88 -20.12 13.31
N GLU A 43 20.23 -19.75 14.55
CA GLU A 43 21.62 -19.48 14.94
C GLU A 43 22.51 -20.72 14.85
N ILE A 44 22.01 -21.89 15.27
CA ILE A 44 22.76 -23.16 15.17
C ILE A 44 23.04 -23.50 13.71
N ILE A 45 22.02 -23.43 12.84
CA ILE A 45 22.13 -23.73 11.41
C ILE A 45 23.08 -22.73 10.74
N TYR A 46 22.93 -21.43 11.01
CA TYR A 46 23.84 -20.41 10.50
C TYR A 46 25.30 -20.72 10.85
N ASN A 47 25.59 -20.96 12.12
CA ASN A 47 26.98 -21.17 12.56
C ASN A 47 27.62 -22.41 11.94
N HIS A 48 26.83 -23.44 11.65
CA HIS A 48 27.31 -24.68 11.03
C HIS A 48 27.53 -24.52 9.51
N PHE A 49 26.64 -23.80 8.81
CA PHE A 49 26.62 -23.75 7.34
C PHE A 49 27.10 -22.43 6.70
N LYS A 50 27.36 -21.36 7.46
CA LYS A 50 27.73 -20.02 6.93
C LYS A 50 28.91 -19.97 5.98
N ASP A 51 29.83 -20.94 6.06
CA ASP A 51 31.03 -20.98 5.23
C ASP A 51 30.84 -21.84 3.96
N THR A 52 29.70 -22.52 3.83
CA THR A 52 29.41 -23.46 2.75
C THR A 52 28.13 -23.15 1.99
N GLU A 53 27.18 -22.45 2.62
CA GLU A 53 25.89 -22.07 2.05
C GLU A 53 25.70 -20.55 2.17
N PRO A 54 24.89 -19.93 1.28
CA PRO A 54 24.61 -18.48 1.33
C PRO A 54 23.59 -18.15 2.44
N MET A 55 23.94 -18.47 3.68
CA MET A 55 23.02 -18.47 4.82
C MET A 55 22.36 -17.11 5.08
N GLU A 56 23.07 -16.00 4.91
CA GLU A 56 22.50 -14.68 5.14
C GLU A 56 21.34 -14.37 4.18
N GLN A 57 21.49 -14.70 2.90
CA GLN A 57 20.41 -14.51 1.91
C GLN A 57 19.27 -15.50 2.15
N LEU A 58 19.56 -16.76 2.49
CA LEU A 58 18.54 -17.75 2.79
C LEU A 58 17.68 -17.35 4.00
N ILE A 59 18.31 -16.84 5.07
CA ILE A 59 17.61 -16.32 6.26
C ILE A 59 16.77 -15.09 5.88
N PHE A 60 17.31 -14.18 5.06
CA PHE A 60 16.57 -13.01 4.60
C PHE A 60 15.31 -13.40 3.82
N ASN A 61 15.43 -14.29 2.82
CA ASN A 61 14.30 -14.77 2.03
C ASN A 61 13.26 -15.48 2.91
N ALA A 62 13.72 -16.26 3.90
CA ALA A 62 12.83 -16.91 4.85
C ALA A 62 12.04 -15.92 5.73
N VAL A 63 12.67 -14.81 6.13
CA VAL A 63 11.98 -13.71 6.83
C VAL A 63 10.94 -13.07 5.92
N VAL A 64 11.29 -12.79 4.66
CA VAL A 64 10.38 -12.18 3.68
C VAL A 64 9.13 -13.04 3.49
N GLU A 65 9.31 -14.34 3.21
CA GLU A 65 8.23 -15.31 3.05
C GLU A 65 7.35 -15.38 4.31
N SER A 66 7.97 -15.53 5.49
CA SER A 66 7.24 -15.61 6.77
C SER A 66 6.43 -14.34 7.04
N ALA A 67 7.00 -13.17 6.76
CA ALA A 67 6.36 -11.87 7.00
C ALA A 67 5.11 -11.63 6.14
N GLY A 68 5.01 -12.30 4.99
CA GLY A 68 3.80 -12.34 4.17
C GLY A 68 2.62 -13.01 4.89
N VAL A 69 2.87 -13.91 5.84
CA VAL A 69 1.84 -14.63 6.60
C VAL A 69 1.64 -14.00 7.98
N ASP A 70 2.69 -13.90 8.80
CA ASP A 70 2.65 -13.30 10.14
C ASP A 70 4.00 -12.63 10.51
N ILE A 71 4.00 -11.63 11.40
CA ILE A 71 5.24 -11.17 12.03
C ILE A 71 5.42 -12.05 13.25
N THR A 72 6.38 -12.95 13.16
CA THR A 72 6.89 -13.58 14.36
C THR A 72 7.94 -12.68 15.01
N PRO A 73 8.05 -12.66 16.35
CA PRO A 73 9.21 -12.07 17.03
C PRO A 73 10.54 -12.60 16.46
N THR A 74 10.54 -13.86 16.00
CA THR A 74 11.71 -14.49 15.39
C THR A 74 12.10 -13.84 14.06
N ALA A 75 11.17 -13.38 13.22
CA ALA A 75 11.49 -12.65 12.00
C ALA A 75 12.31 -11.37 12.29
N ILE A 76 11.90 -10.61 13.32
CA ILE A 76 12.62 -9.42 13.79
C ILE A 76 13.98 -9.79 14.39
N GLN A 77 14.07 -10.89 15.15
CA GLN A 77 15.35 -11.39 15.69
C GLN A 77 16.30 -11.79 14.56
N CYS A 78 15.82 -12.46 13.52
CA CYS A 78 16.61 -12.84 12.35
C CYS A 78 17.18 -11.60 11.63
N LEU A 79 16.37 -10.57 11.37
CA LEU A 79 16.90 -9.34 10.73
C LEU A 79 17.92 -8.62 11.62
N ASN A 80 17.68 -8.52 12.92
CA ASN A 80 18.65 -7.94 13.86
C ASN A 80 19.95 -8.75 13.93
N PHE A 81 19.84 -10.09 13.88
CA PHE A 81 20.99 -10.97 13.80
C PHE A 81 21.78 -10.73 12.52
N LEU A 82 21.13 -10.73 11.36
CA LEU A 82 21.76 -10.43 10.07
C LEU A 82 22.45 -9.05 10.08
N LYS A 83 21.77 -8.02 10.59
CA LYS A 83 22.33 -6.67 10.77
C LYS A 83 23.57 -6.67 11.67
N SER A 84 23.63 -7.52 12.70
CA SER A 84 24.75 -7.61 13.63
C SER A 84 26.02 -8.23 13.04
N LEU A 85 25.92 -8.93 11.89
CA LEU A 85 27.06 -9.59 11.26
C LEU A 85 28.02 -8.61 10.58
N ASP A 86 27.60 -7.36 10.32
CA ASP A 86 28.41 -6.26 9.75
C ASP A 86 29.22 -6.64 8.49
N LYS A 87 28.59 -7.37 7.57
CA LYS A 87 29.24 -7.93 6.37
C LYS A 87 29.05 -7.11 5.08
N GLU A 88 28.43 -5.93 5.14
CA GLU A 88 28.03 -5.15 3.94
C GLU A 88 27.34 -6.00 2.86
N ILE A 89 26.46 -6.91 3.27
CA ILE A 89 25.73 -7.80 2.36
C ILE A 89 24.65 -7.00 1.64
N SER A 90 24.59 -7.16 0.32
CA SER A 90 23.44 -6.72 -0.47
C SER A 90 22.40 -7.83 -0.43
N TYR A 91 21.26 -7.54 0.20
CA TYR A 91 20.12 -8.46 0.23
C TYR A 91 19.24 -8.20 -0.98
N GLU A 92 19.17 -9.17 -1.87
CA GLU A 92 18.27 -9.13 -3.02
C GLU A 92 16.87 -9.51 -2.57
N PHE A 93 15.88 -8.82 -3.11
CA PHE A 93 14.48 -9.10 -2.86
C PHE A 93 13.85 -9.60 -4.17
N ASP A 94 13.44 -10.87 -4.22
CA ASP A 94 12.97 -11.53 -5.44
C ASP A 94 11.54 -12.10 -5.36
N ASP A 95 10.81 -11.80 -4.28
CA ASP A 95 9.46 -12.34 -4.02
C ASP A 95 8.37 -11.26 -3.97
N GLU A 96 7.87 -10.86 -5.13
CA GLU A 96 6.80 -9.85 -5.25
C GLU A 96 5.50 -10.24 -4.54
N ASP A 97 5.18 -11.54 -4.45
CA ASP A 97 3.98 -12.05 -3.80
C ASP A 97 4.09 -11.88 -2.28
N ALA A 98 5.23 -12.25 -1.68
CA ALA A 98 5.51 -12.00 -0.28
C ALA A 98 5.47 -10.51 0.05
N LEU A 99 6.05 -9.65 -0.80
CA LEU A 99 6.01 -8.20 -0.61
C LEU A 99 4.59 -7.64 -0.66
N TYR A 100 3.80 -8.12 -1.60
CA TYR A 100 2.39 -7.74 -1.73
C TYR A 100 1.63 -8.07 -0.45
N HIS A 101 1.81 -9.27 0.10
CA HIS A 101 1.18 -9.68 1.36
C HIS A 101 1.68 -8.90 2.58
N MET A 102 2.99 -8.63 2.66
CA MET A 102 3.55 -7.77 3.71
C MET A 102 2.90 -6.37 3.71
N CYS A 103 2.59 -5.83 2.54
CA CYS A 103 1.98 -4.51 2.42
C CYS A 103 0.48 -4.50 2.73
N GLN A 104 -0.20 -5.64 2.89
CA GLN A 104 -1.63 -5.71 3.24
C GLN A 104 -1.89 -5.60 4.74
N ILE A 105 -0.90 -5.96 5.56
CA ILE A 105 -1.09 -6.19 6.98
C ILE A 105 -0.60 -4.95 7.74
N PRO A 106 -1.46 -4.27 8.53
CA PRO A 106 -1.02 -3.18 9.39
C PRO A 106 0.06 -3.65 10.39
N GLY A 107 1.00 -2.76 10.73
CA GLY A 107 2.04 -3.05 11.72
C GLY A 107 3.32 -3.68 11.16
N ARG A 108 3.49 -3.79 9.83
CA ARG A 108 4.75 -4.27 9.21
C ARG A 108 5.89 -3.25 9.17
N VAL A 109 5.68 -2.02 9.63
CA VAL A 109 6.64 -0.92 9.54
C VAL A 109 8.00 -1.24 10.18
N GLU A 110 8.03 -2.01 11.27
CA GLU A 110 9.28 -2.38 11.92
C GLU A 110 10.18 -3.24 11.02
N LEU A 111 9.60 -4.16 10.25
CA LEU A 111 10.34 -4.94 9.25
C LEU A 111 10.92 -4.03 8.17
N PHE A 112 10.10 -3.14 7.60
CA PHE A 112 10.57 -2.22 6.56
C PHE A 112 11.67 -1.27 7.07
N LYS A 113 11.59 -0.81 8.32
CA LYS A 113 12.67 -0.03 8.96
C LYS A 113 13.97 -0.82 9.03
N LEU A 114 13.91 -2.09 9.46
CA LEU A 114 15.10 -2.94 9.53
C LEU A 114 15.68 -3.23 8.13
N MET A 115 14.83 -3.52 7.16
CA MET A 115 15.26 -3.74 5.76
C MET A 115 15.89 -2.49 5.15
N LEU A 116 15.34 -1.30 5.43
CA LEU A 116 15.93 -0.02 5.03
C LEU A 116 17.29 0.22 5.68
N ASP A 117 17.39 0.00 7.01
CA ASP A 117 18.65 0.13 7.75
C ASP A 117 19.73 -0.80 7.23
N MET A 118 19.34 -2.01 6.81
CA MET A 118 20.21 -3.01 6.20
C MET A 118 20.55 -2.71 4.73
N LYS A 119 19.95 -1.67 4.14
CA LYS A 119 20.07 -1.31 2.72
C LYS A 119 19.71 -2.48 1.79
N ALA A 120 18.70 -3.26 2.16
CA ALA A 120 18.16 -4.29 1.28
C ALA A 120 17.61 -3.65 -0.02
N ASP A 121 17.77 -4.35 -1.14
CA ASP A 121 17.31 -3.90 -2.46
C ASP A 121 15.80 -4.14 -2.60
N ILE A 122 15.02 -3.37 -1.85
CA ILE A 122 13.56 -3.43 -1.83
C ILE A 122 13.02 -2.51 -2.94
N PRO A 123 12.05 -2.96 -3.76
CA PRO A 123 11.39 -2.11 -4.75
C PRO A 123 10.41 -1.14 -4.07
N TRP A 124 10.93 -0.08 -3.43
CA TRP A 124 10.15 0.79 -2.55
C TRP A 124 8.97 1.52 -3.24
N GLY A 125 9.09 1.83 -4.54
CA GLY A 125 7.97 2.37 -5.31
C GLY A 125 6.77 1.41 -5.36
N TYR A 126 7.04 0.11 -5.54
CA TYR A 126 6.02 -0.93 -5.48
C TYR A 126 5.45 -1.11 -4.07
N VAL A 127 6.29 -1.06 -3.03
CA VAL A 127 5.83 -1.08 -1.62
C VAL A 127 4.86 0.07 -1.35
N LEU A 128 5.18 1.28 -1.81
CA LEU A 128 4.31 2.44 -1.68
C LEU A 128 2.99 2.23 -2.41
N GLN A 129 3.03 1.76 -3.65
CA GLN A 129 1.87 1.47 -4.47
C GLN A 129 0.91 0.48 -3.80
N VAL A 130 1.43 -0.67 -3.35
CA VAL A 130 0.59 -1.69 -2.70
C VAL A 130 0.06 -1.17 -1.35
N SER A 131 0.91 -0.50 -0.56
CA SER A 131 0.47 0.10 0.71
C SER A 131 -0.66 1.11 0.51
N CYS A 132 -0.62 1.90 -0.57
CA CYS A 132 -1.69 2.81 -0.97
C CYS A 132 -2.99 2.08 -1.35
N ASN A 133 -2.90 0.96 -2.09
CA ASN A 133 -4.05 0.15 -2.46
C ASN A 133 -4.78 -0.45 -1.24
N PHE A 134 -4.06 -0.73 -0.15
CA PHE A 134 -4.61 -1.26 1.10
C PHE A 134 -4.78 -0.20 2.21
N ILE A 135 -4.40 1.05 1.94
CA ILE A 135 -4.49 2.17 2.89
C ILE A 135 -3.72 1.85 4.18
N CYS A 136 -2.53 1.25 4.05
CA CYS A 136 -1.66 0.93 5.18
C CYS A 136 -0.94 2.18 5.68
N ARG A 137 -1.68 3.00 6.43
CA ARG A 137 -1.27 4.34 6.90
C ARG A 137 0.15 4.38 7.46
N ASP A 138 0.47 3.55 8.43
CA ASP A 138 1.77 3.60 9.11
C ASP A 138 2.93 3.31 8.15
N THR A 139 2.73 2.40 7.20
CA THR A 139 3.71 2.08 6.15
C THR A 139 3.85 3.25 5.19
N ILE A 140 2.75 3.84 4.74
CA ILE A 140 2.77 5.02 3.86
C ILE A 140 3.47 6.20 4.53
N GLU A 141 3.16 6.47 5.80
CA GLU A 141 3.80 7.54 6.58
C GLU A 141 5.32 7.31 6.72
N PHE A 142 5.72 6.07 7.01
CA PHE A 142 7.13 5.69 7.04
C PHE A 142 7.81 5.91 5.68
N LEU A 143 7.22 5.41 4.60
CA LEU A 143 7.80 5.51 3.25
C LEU A 143 7.96 6.98 2.83
N ILE A 144 6.92 7.79 3.00
CA ILE A 144 6.96 9.22 2.65
C ILE A 144 8.04 9.96 3.44
N ALA A 145 8.26 9.60 4.70
CA ALA A 145 9.23 10.27 5.56
C ALA A 145 10.68 9.82 5.31
N ASN A 146 10.91 8.62 4.77
CA ASN A 146 12.24 8.00 4.77
C ASN A 146 12.73 7.56 3.39
N ILE A 147 11.85 7.43 2.40
CA ILE A 147 12.18 6.93 1.07
C ILE A 147 11.97 8.02 0.03
N GLN A 148 12.98 8.22 -0.80
CA GLN A 148 12.85 9.04 -2.00
C GLN A 148 12.33 8.18 -3.14
N VAL A 149 11.08 8.40 -3.53
CA VAL A 149 10.45 7.82 -4.73
C VAL A 149 10.39 8.87 -5.85
N SER A 150 10.38 8.40 -7.10
CA SER A 150 10.21 9.26 -8.27
C SER A 150 8.80 9.83 -8.36
N ASN A 151 8.62 10.90 -9.14
CA ASN A 151 7.28 11.46 -9.41
C ASN A 151 6.36 10.45 -10.11
N GLU A 152 6.92 9.57 -10.94
CA GLU A 152 6.18 8.52 -11.62
C GLU A 152 5.61 7.51 -10.62
N GLU A 153 6.44 7.03 -9.69
CA GLU A 153 6.01 6.12 -8.62
C GLU A 153 5.00 6.79 -7.67
N LEU A 154 5.19 8.07 -7.34
CA LEU A 154 4.23 8.84 -6.55
C LEU A 154 2.88 8.97 -7.24
N ASN A 155 2.87 9.30 -8.54
CA ASN A 155 1.64 9.44 -9.32
C ASN A 155 0.92 8.09 -9.44
N LEU A 156 1.67 7.01 -9.66
CA LEU A 156 1.12 5.66 -9.72
C LEU A 156 0.49 5.27 -8.37
N ALA A 157 1.23 5.41 -7.27
CA ALA A 157 0.73 5.13 -5.93
C ALA A 157 -0.51 5.98 -5.57
N PHE A 158 -0.56 7.24 -6.01
CA PHE A 158 -1.73 8.10 -5.84
C PHE A 158 -2.96 7.56 -6.55
N GLY A 159 -2.82 7.07 -7.77
CA GLY A 159 -3.90 6.41 -8.51
C GLY A 159 -4.46 5.19 -7.77
N TYR A 160 -3.58 4.35 -7.19
CA TYR A 160 -3.98 3.21 -6.36
C TYR A 160 -4.62 3.64 -5.04
N LEU A 161 -4.16 4.73 -4.42
CA LEU A 161 -4.77 5.26 -3.20
C LEU A 161 -6.20 5.74 -3.47
N VAL A 162 -6.44 6.40 -4.60
CA VAL A 162 -7.77 6.88 -5.00
C VAL A 162 -8.70 5.71 -5.32
N ASN A 163 -8.18 4.65 -5.95
CA ASN A 163 -8.93 3.46 -6.36
C ASN A 163 -8.73 2.25 -5.44
N ALA A 164 -8.44 2.48 -4.15
CA ALA A 164 -8.00 1.46 -3.21
C ALA A 164 -8.96 0.27 -3.10
N SER A 165 -8.45 -0.95 -3.30
CA SER A 165 -9.25 -2.19 -3.39
C SER A 165 -9.97 -2.58 -2.09
N VAL A 166 -9.55 -2.03 -0.94
CA VAL A 166 -10.16 -2.32 0.37
C VAL A 166 -11.52 -1.65 0.57
N THR A 167 -11.95 -0.75 -0.33
CA THR A 167 -13.25 -0.07 -0.22
C THR A 167 -14.39 -0.96 -0.73
N SER A 168 -14.68 -2.07 -0.02
CA SER A 168 -15.98 -2.76 -0.15
C SER A 168 -17.12 -2.05 0.60
N CYS A 169 -16.82 -0.92 1.27
CA CYS A 169 -17.77 -0.07 1.97
C CYS A 169 -17.42 1.42 1.80
N TYR A 170 -17.73 1.96 0.63
CA TYR A 170 -18.33 3.27 0.39
C TYR A 170 -18.37 4.26 1.60
N HIS A 171 -17.51 5.29 1.50
CA HIS A 171 -17.68 6.70 1.96
C HIS A 171 -17.07 7.22 3.27
N GLU A 172 -16.39 6.42 4.09
CA GLU A 172 -15.88 6.93 5.39
C GLU A 172 -14.48 6.43 5.79
N ASN A 173 -13.55 6.28 4.83
CA ASN A 173 -12.15 6.04 5.20
C ASN A 173 -11.42 7.37 5.50
N SER A 174 -11.35 7.74 6.78
CA SER A 174 -10.63 8.94 7.24
C SER A 174 -9.14 8.88 6.94
N ASP A 175 -8.53 7.69 6.97
CA ASP A 175 -7.12 7.53 6.64
C ASP A 175 -6.89 7.79 5.15
N GLN A 176 -7.72 7.23 4.26
CA GLN A 176 -7.64 7.51 2.83
C GLN A 176 -7.73 9.02 2.55
N THR A 177 -8.68 9.70 3.19
CA THR A 177 -8.88 11.14 3.04
C THR A 177 -7.65 11.93 3.48
N GLU A 178 -7.08 11.56 4.62
CA GLU A 178 -5.90 12.23 5.15
C GLU A 178 -4.66 11.95 4.31
N ILE A 179 -4.46 10.72 3.84
CA ILE A 179 -3.34 10.34 3.00
C ILE A 179 -3.45 11.04 1.63
N ILE A 180 -4.64 11.13 1.03
CA ILE A 180 -4.86 11.91 -0.21
C ILE A 180 -4.45 13.37 0.02
N SER A 181 -4.81 13.96 1.17
CA SER A 181 -4.35 15.30 1.55
C SER A 181 -2.83 15.39 1.66
N TRP A 182 -2.13 14.37 2.17
CA TRP A 182 -0.66 14.36 2.19
C TRP A 182 -0.08 14.35 0.78
N PHE A 183 -0.59 13.50 -0.12
CA PHE A 183 -0.12 13.43 -1.51
C PHE A 183 -0.29 14.77 -2.22
N ILE A 184 -1.44 15.42 -2.07
CA ILE A 184 -1.71 16.69 -2.73
C ILE A 184 -0.96 17.86 -2.07
N ASN A 185 -1.02 17.98 -0.74
CA ASN A 185 -0.57 19.19 -0.05
C ASN A 185 0.88 19.14 0.43
N LYS A 186 1.40 17.94 0.74
CA LYS A 186 2.78 17.77 1.22
C LYS A 186 3.71 17.29 0.11
N LEU A 187 3.25 16.34 -0.70
CA LEU A 187 4.06 15.75 -1.78
C LEU A 187 3.87 16.44 -3.12
N ASN A 188 2.91 17.37 -3.22
CA ASN A 188 2.67 18.18 -4.41
C ASN A 188 2.49 17.33 -5.68
N VAL A 189 1.79 16.20 -5.55
CA VAL A 189 1.39 15.35 -6.67
C VAL A 189 0.57 16.16 -7.67
N ASP A 190 0.69 15.81 -8.95
CA ASP A 190 -0.12 16.41 -10.00
C ASP A 190 -1.60 16.04 -9.78
N VAL A 191 -2.43 17.05 -9.56
CA VAL A 191 -3.87 16.88 -9.33
C VAL A 191 -4.65 16.75 -10.64
N ASN A 192 -3.96 16.90 -11.77
CA ASN A 192 -4.51 16.80 -13.12
C ASN A 192 -4.04 15.52 -13.81
N LEU A 193 -3.84 14.43 -13.07
CA LEU A 193 -3.46 13.15 -13.66
C LEU A 193 -4.64 12.53 -14.39
N THR A 194 -4.36 12.04 -15.59
CA THR A 194 -5.27 11.18 -16.34
C THR A 194 -5.19 9.75 -15.83
N THR A 195 -6.28 9.00 -15.96
CA THR A 195 -6.35 7.59 -15.60
C THR A 195 -6.91 6.77 -16.76
N ASP A 196 -6.69 5.46 -16.73
CA ASP A 196 -7.28 4.52 -17.70
C ASP A 196 -8.74 4.16 -17.34
N SER A 197 -9.34 4.84 -16.36
CA SER A 197 -10.75 4.67 -16.02
C SER A 197 -11.67 5.26 -17.09
N ASP A 198 -12.94 4.87 -17.10
CA ASP A 198 -13.95 5.44 -17.99
C ASP A 198 -14.17 6.94 -17.78
N TYR A 199 -13.68 7.50 -16.67
CA TYR A 199 -13.82 8.91 -16.30
C TYR A 199 -12.58 9.73 -16.69
N GLY A 200 -11.44 9.07 -16.90
CA GLY A 200 -10.24 9.62 -17.52
C GLY A 200 -9.40 10.56 -16.65
N TRP A 201 -9.85 10.90 -15.43
CA TRP A 201 -9.14 11.80 -14.52
C TRP A 201 -9.19 11.30 -13.07
N VAL A 202 -8.06 11.39 -12.37
CA VAL A 202 -7.94 10.92 -10.99
C VAL A 202 -8.87 11.67 -10.03
N TYR A 203 -9.19 12.94 -10.30
CA TYR A 203 -10.18 13.69 -9.53
C TYR A 203 -11.57 13.07 -9.64
N LEU A 204 -11.98 12.66 -10.84
CA LEU A 204 -13.31 12.08 -11.06
C LEU A 204 -13.40 10.68 -10.42
N ASP A 205 -12.31 9.90 -10.49
CA ASP A 205 -12.19 8.64 -9.75
C ASP A 205 -12.30 8.90 -8.23
N CYS A 206 -11.62 9.93 -7.72
CA CYS A 206 -11.69 10.32 -6.31
C CYS A 206 -13.08 10.79 -5.91
N PHE A 207 -13.79 11.53 -6.76
CA PHE A 207 -15.13 12.01 -6.47
C PHE A 207 -16.09 10.83 -6.23
N ILE A 208 -15.89 9.70 -6.91
CA ILE A 208 -16.69 8.47 -6.73
C ILE A 208 -16.18 7.64 -5.55
N ASN A 209 -14.90 7.32 -5.53
CA ASN A 209 -14.32 6.31 -4.65
C ASN A 209 -13.98 6.84 -3.25
N ALA A 210 -13.63 8.13 -3.16
CA ALA A 210 -13.25 8.80 -1.92
C ALA A 210 -13.83 10.24 -1.87
N PRO A 211 -15.18 10.41 -1.90
CA PRO A 211 -15.82 11.72 -2.09
C PRO A 211 -15.39 12.78 -1.05
N ASN A 212 -15.21 12.39 0.21
CA ASN A 212 -14.77 13.30 1.28
C ASN A 212 -13.34 13.83 1.09
N ALA A 213 -12.54 13.18 0.25
CA ALA A 213 -11.19 13.57 -0.09
C ALA A 213 -11.13 14.50 -1.32
N ALA A 214 -12.20 14.55 -2.14
CA ALA A 214 -12.24 15.35 -3.36
C ALA A 214 -11.95 16.84 -3.10
N LYS A 215 -12.34 17.35 -1.92
CA LYS A 215 -12.03 18.73 -1.49
C LYS A 215 -10.55 19.09 -1.54
N HIS A 216 -9.66 18.12 -1.38
CA HIS A 216 -8.22 18.37 -1.39
C HIS A 216 -7.71 18.69 -2.79
N PHE A 217 -8.45 18.37 -3.85
CA PHE A 217 -8.11 18.75 -5.22
C PHE A 217 -8.31 20.23 -5.51
N TYR A 218 -9.09 20.98 -4.72
CA TYR A 218 -9.43 22.38 -5.00
C TYR A 218 -8.30 23.37 -4.66
N VAL A 219 -7.10 23.05 -5.13
CA VAL A 219 -5.89 23.87 -5.03
C VAL A 219 -5.71 24.72 -6.29
N GLU A 220 -4.91 25.79 -6.21
CA GLU A 220 -4.71 26.75 -7.32
C GLU A 220 -4.28 26.11 -8.65
N ARG A 221 -3.51 25.01 -8.58
CA ARG A 221 -3.00 24.29 -9.76
C ARG A 221 -4.01 23.29 -10.38
N PHE A 222 -5.20 23.16 -9.82
CA PHE A 222 -6.22 22.26 -10.32
C PHE A 222 -6.92 22.85 -11.54
N ASN A 223 -6.98 22.07 -12.62
CA ASN A 223 -7.73 22.41 -13.80
C ASN A 223 -9.22 22.17 -13.55
N SER A 224 -9.94 23.24 -13.19
CA SER A 224 -11.38 23.18 -12.94
C SER A 224 -12.19 22.68 -14.15
N GLY A 225 -11.66 22.77 -15.38
CA GLY A 225 -12.34 22.23 -16.56
C GLY A 225 -12.59 20.71 -16.48
N ILE A 226 -11.83 19.97 -15.66
CA ILE A 226 -12.05 18.54 -15.40
C ILE A 226 -13.46 18.28 -14.85
N ILE A 227 -14.01 19.19 -14.04
CA ILE A 227 -15.33 19.00 -13.45
C ILE A 227 -16.46 19.18 -14.48
N ASN A 228 -16.20 19.67 -15.69
CA ASN A 228 -17.24 19.95 -16.68
C ASN A 228 -17.47 18.77 -17.66
N SER A 229 -17.06 17.55 -17.28
CA SER A 229 -17.25 16.34 -18.08
C SER A 229 -18.72 15.91 -18.14
N GLU A 230 -19.39 16.18 -19.26
CA GLU A 230 -20.80 15.80 -19.49
C GLU A 230 -21.02 14.28 -19.42
N ASP A 231 -20.12 13.48 -20.00
CA ASP A 231 -20.20 12.01 -19.98
C ASP A 231 -20.09 11.45 -18.56
N PHE A 232 -19.18 12.02 -17.74
CA PHE A 232 -19.05 11.65 -16.33
C PHE A 232 -20.34 11.92 -15.56
N TRP A 233 -20.86 13.15 -15.64
CA TRP A 233 -22.01 13.54 -14.82
C TRP A 233 -23.29 12.83 -15.23
N ALA A 234 -23.50 12.58 -16.52
CA ALA A 234 -24.63 11.77 -16.98
C ALA A 234 -24.62 10.37 -16.33
N LYS A 235 -23.47 9.68 -16.38
CA LYS A 235 -23.29 8.35 -15.76
C LYS A 235 -23.37 8.40 -14.24
N PHE A 236 -22.75 9.39 -13.61
CA PHE A 236 -22.71 9.54 -12.16
C PHE A 236 -24.12 9.74 -11.59
N ILE A 237 -24.91 10.60 -12.22
CA ILE A 237 -26.27 10.90 -11.75
C ILE A 237 -27.15 9.65 -11.83
N GLU A 238 -27.14 8.95 -12.96
CA GLU A 238 -27.88 7.69 -13.18
C GLU A 238 -27.47 6.62 -12.15
N ALA A 239 -26.17 6.45 -11.91
CA ALA A 239 -25.66 5.39 -11.03
C ALA A 239 -25.81 5.69 -9.53
N TYR A 240 -25.66 6.96 -9.11
CA TYR A 240 -25.46 7.30 -7.69
C TYR A 240 -26.44 8.31 -7.12
N LEU A 241 -27.11 9.14 -7.91
CA LEU A 241 -27.99 10.19 -7.35
C LEU A 241 -29.48 9.83 -7.39
N GLU A 242 -29.86 8.79 -8.12
CA GLU A 242 -31.23 8.26 -8.11
C GLU A 242 -31.56 7.49 -6.81
N ASP A 243 -30.56 6.88 -6.17
CA ASP A 243 -30.72 6.21 -4.87
C ASP A 243 -30.39 7.17 -3.71
N GLN A 244 -31.32 7.28 -2.76
CA GLN A 244 -31.17 8.15 -1.58
C GLN A 244 -29.95 7.83 -0.71
N LYS A 245 -29.56 6.55 -0.61
CA LYS A 245 -28.39 6.12 0.17
C LYS A 245 -27.11 6.68 -0.44
N PHE A 246 -26.94 6.54 -1.75
CA PHE A 246 -25.78 7.07 -2.45
C PHE A 246 -25.82 8.60 -2.48
N LYS A 247 -26.98 9.22 -2.69
CA LYS A 247 -27.11 10.69 -2.61
C LYS A 247 -26.64 11.26 -1.27
N GLN A 248 -26.97 10.63 -0.14
CA GLN A 248 -26.50 11.06 1.19
C GLN A 248 -24.99 10.98 1.33
N ALA A 249 -24.37 9.95 0.74
CA ALA A 249 -22.93 9.78 0.81
C ALA A 249 -22.13 10.85 0.06
N PHE A 250 -22.68 11.41 -1.01
CA PHE A 250 -22.04 12.50 -1.76
C PHE A 250 -22.40 13.90 -1.24
N ALA A 251 -23.30 14.01 -0.25
CA ALA A 251 -23.78 15.31 0.23
C ALA A 251 -22.64 16.22 0.71
N GLN A 252 -21.67 15.68 1.45
CA GLN A 252 -20.50 16.44 1.90
C GLN A 252 -19.59 16.83 0.74
N ALA A 253 -19.37 15.96 -0.25
CA ALA A 253 -18.55 16.29 -1.42
C ALA A 253 -19.16 17.41 -2.28
N PHE A 254 -20.50 17.43 -2.43
CA PHE A 254 -21.19 18.54 -3.08
C PHE A 254 -21.10 19.83 -2.26
N GLU A 255 -21.26 19.76 -0.94
CA GLU A 255 -21.06 20.92 -0.06
C GLU A 255 -19.63 21.47 -0.15
N ASP A 256 -18.63 20.59 -0.16
CA ASP A 256 -17.23 20.97 -0.30
C ASP A 256 -16.95 21.59 -1.68
N LEU A 257 -17.57 21.07 -2.75
CA LEU A 257 -17.48 21.63 -4.11
C LEU A 257 -18.09 23.04 -4.16
N ARG A 258 -19.26 23.25 -3.56
CA ARG A 258 -19.92 24.57 -3.45
C ARG A 258 -19.07 25.59 -2.71
N ASN A 259 -18.46 25.16 -1.61
CA ASN A 259 -17.61 26.01 -0.79
C ASN A 259 -16.19 26.17 -1.35
N SER A 260 -15.89 25.55 -2.49
CA SER A 260 -14.61 25.71 -3.18
C SER A 260 -14.50 27.08 -3.84
N SER A 261 -13.29 27.44 -4.28
CA SER A 261 -13.06 28.66 -5.07
C SER A 261 -13.32 28.46 -6.57
N ILE A 262 -13.86 27.32 -6.99
CA ILE A 262 -14.06 26.99 -8.40
C ILE A 262 -15.33 27.66 -8.91
N ASP A 263 -15.29 28.22 -10.14
CA ASP A 263 -16.49 28.70 -10.81
C ASP A 263 -17.34 27.51 -11.29
N LEU A 264 -18.50 27.33 -10.65
CA LEU A 264 -19.42 26.23 -10.91
C LEU A 264 -20.49 26.56 -11.97
N THR A 265 -20.42 27.73 -12.62
CA THR A 265 -21.45 28.18 -13.58
C THR A 265 -21.63 27.20 -14.74
N GLU A 266 -20.53 26.69 -15.29
CA GLU A 266 -20.57 25.73 -16.40
C GLU A 266 -21.14 24.38 -15.94
N LEU A 267 -20.73 23.90 -14.76
CA LEU A 267 -21.26 22.67 -14.17
C LEU A 267 -22.76 22.77 -13.86
N ALA A 268 -23.23 23.89 -13.32
CA ALA A 268 -24.65 24.14 -13.09
C ALA A 268 -25.44 24.15 -14.41
N THR A 269 -24.89 24.77 -15.46
CA THR A 269 -25.48 24.76 -16.80
C THR A 269 -25.54 23.34 -17.38
N LEU A 270 -24.52 22.52 -17.13
CA LEU A 270 -24.52 21.12 -17.51
C LEU A 270 -25.62 20.34 -16.78
N PHE A 271 -25.78 20.53 -15.47
CA PHE A 271 -26.85 19.87 -14.71
C PHE A 271 -28.25 20.25 -15.18
N ASP A 272 -28.47 21.52 -15.52
CA ASP A 272 -29.73 21.99 -16.13
C ASP A 272 -29.99 21.31 -17.49
N ARG A 273 -28.97 21.21 -18.35
CA ARG A 273 -29.06 20.49 -19.64
C ARG A 273 -29.37 19.01 -19.48
N LEU A 274 -28.88 18.38 -18.41
CA LEU A 274 -29.16 16.98 -18.06
C LEU A 274 -30.53 16.81 -17.37
N GLY A 275 -31.30 17.88 -17.14
CA GLY A 275 -32.64 17.83 -16.54
C GLY A 275 -32.65 17.81 -15.01
N HIS A 276 -31.57 18.29 -14.38
CA HIS A 276 -31.38 18.30 -12.92
C HIS A 276 -31.34 19.73 -12.35
N ASP A 277 -32.34 20.55 -12.69
CA ASP A 277 -32.45 21.98 -12.31
C ASP A 277 -32.32 22.23 -10.81
N ALA A 278 -32.76 21.27 -9.97
CA ALA A 278 -32.64 21.37 -8.52
C ALA A 278 -31.17 21.31 -8.08
N LEU A 279 -30.39 20.36 -8.61
CA LEU A 279 -28.95 20.28 -8.35
C LEU A 279 -28.21 21.48 -8.93
N ALA A 280 -28.59 21.94 -10.13
CA ALA A 280 -28.01 23.14 -10.74
C ALA A 280 -28.17 24.38 -9.85
N LYS A 281 -29.36 24.58 -9.27
CA LYS A 281 -29.62 25.67 -8.32
C LYS A 281 -28.87 25.47 -7.01
N GLU A 282 -28.84 24.25 -6.49
CA GLU A 282 -28.11 23.93 -5.27
C GLU A 282 -26.62 24.28 -5.41
N LEU A 283 -25.99 24.04 -6.56
CA LEU A 283 -24.57 24.37 -6.78
C LEU A 283 -24.23 25.87 -6.74
N LEU A 284 -25.22 26.75 -6.99
CA LEU A 284 -25.01 28.19 -7.13
C LEU A 284 -25.50 29.01 -5.92
N ASN A 285 -26.10 28.34 -4.92
CA ASN A 285 -26.60 28.96 -3.69
C ASN A 285 -25.65 28.70 -2.52
#